data_AF-A0A382LN31-F1
#
_entry.id   AF-A0A382LN31-F1
#
_cell.length_a   1.000
_cell.length_b   1.000
_cell.length_c   1.000
_cell.angle_alpha   90.00
_cell.angle_beta   90.00
_cell.angle_gamma   90.00
#
_symmetry.space_group_name_H-M   'P 1'
#
loop_
_entity.id
_entity.type
_entity.pdbx_description
1 polymer ?
#
loop_
_entity_poly.entity_id
_entity_poly.type
_entity_poly.pdbx_seq_one_letter_code
_entity_poly.pdbx_strand_id
1 'polypeptide(L)'
;PAMSDGIRTDRAGNLWASAGWGGAEHNGVWCYAPDGDLIGKIHLPEPVANLCFGGVKKNRLFMTASQSLYAVYVEALGTQYP
;
A
#
# COMPACT_ATOMS: atom_id res chain seq x y z
N PRO A 1 17.52 -0.27 -4.70
CA PRO A 1 16.42 0.37 -3.92
C PRO A 1 15.09 0.23 -4.68
N ALA A 2 13.99 -0.03 -3.97
CA ALA A 2 12.66 -0.06 -4.58
C ALA A 2 12.18 1.34 -4.95
N MET A 3 11.28 1.43 -5.92
CA MET A 3 10.64 2.67 -6.36
C MET A 3 9.17 2.67 -5.94
N SER A 4 8.65 3.83 -5.57
CA SER A 4 7.25 4.06 -5.27
C SER A 4 6.59 4.91 -6.34
N ASP A 5 5.31 4.62 -6.60
CA ASP A 5 4.47 5.33 -7.57
C ASP A 5 3.21 5.84 -6.84
N GLY A 6 2.15 5.03 -6.77
CA GLY A 6 0.93 5.38 -6.05
C GLY A 6 1.10 5.34 -4.52
N ILE A 7 0.57 6.37 -3.86
CA ILE A 7 0.59 6.51 -2.39
C ILE A 7 -0.80 6.85 -1.86
N ARG A 8 -1.12 6.43 -0.64
CA ARG A 8 -2.33 6.82 0.11
C ARG A 8 -1.99 7.01 1.58
N THR A 9 -2.86 7.69 2.32
CA THR A 9 -2.76 7.80 3.78
C THR A 9 -3.95 7.14 4.47
N ASP A 10 -3.70 6.65 5.67
CA ASP A 10 -4.74 6.22 6.60
C ASP A 10 -5.08 7.32 7.63
N ARG A 11 -6.10 7.06 8.45
CA ARG A 11 -6.56 8.00 9.48
C ARG A 11 -5.59 8.20 10.65
N ALA A 12 -4.60 7.32 10.82
CA ALA A 12 -3.53 7.50 11.79
C ALA A 12 -2.39 8.36 11.24
N GLY A 13 -2.46 8.76 9.96
CA GLY A 13 -1.44 9.54 9.28
C GLY A 13 -0.32 8.69 8.67
N ASN A 14 -0.43 7.36 8.69
CA ASN A 14 0.58 6.52 8.05
C ASN A 14 0.52 6.68 6.53
N LEU A 15 1.69 6.69 5.89
CA LEU A 15 1.84 6.73 4.44
C LEU A 15 1.98 5.30 3.90
N TRP A 16 1.04 4.90 3.06
CA TRP A 16 1.03 3.63 2.35
C TRP A 16 1.52 3.86 0.92
N ALA A 17 2.67 3.33 0.58
CA ALA A 17 3.32 3.53 -0.71
C ALA A 17 3.44 2.22 -1.47
N SER A 18 3.15 2.25 -2.77
CA SER A 18 3.47 1.12 -3.64
C SER A 18 4.98 0.90 -3.67
N ALA A 19 5.38 -0.35 -3.90
CA ALA A 19 6.78 -0.72 -3.98
C ALA A 19 7.00 -1.74 -5.10
N GLY A 20 8.05 -1.52 -5.87
CA GLY A 20 8.45 -2.38 -6.98
C GLY A 20 9.81 -1.99 -7.54
N TRP A 21 10.26 -2.71 -8.58
CA TRP A 21 11.49 -2.43 -9.33
C TRP A 21 12.81 -2.50 -8.52
N GLY A 22 12.75 -2.93 -7.25
CA GLY A 22 13.91 -3.09 -6.36
C GLY A 22 14.41 -4.52 -6.20
N GLY A 23 13.77 -5.49 -6.86
CA GLY A 23 13.90 -6.92 -6.59
C GLY A 23 12.56 -7.52 -6.16
N ALA A 24 12.38 -8.83 -6.34
CA ALA A 24 11.12 -9.51 -6.05
C ALA A 24 10.70 -9.40 -4.58
N GLU A 25 11.66 -9.38 -3.67
CA GLU A 25 11.51 -9.19 -2.23
C GLU A 25 10.98 -7.80 -1.84
N HIS A 26 11.08 -6.82 -2.74
CA HIS A 26 10.65 -5.45 -2.52
C HIS A 26 9.26 -5.15 -3.10
N ASN A 27 8.67 -6.07 -3.86
CA ASN A 27 7.37 -5.91 -4.48
C ASN A 27 6.24 -5.87 -3.43
N GLY A 28 5.31 -4.93 -3.59
CA GLY A 28 4.11 -4.86 -2.76
C GLY A 28 3.79 -3.45 -2.26
N VAL A 29 3.47 -3.31 -0.98
CA VAL A 29 3.13 -2.02 -0.35
C VAL A 29 3.92 -1.84 0.93
N TRP A 30 4.53 -0.69 1.10
CA TRP A 30 5.27 -0.30 2.29
C TRP A 30 4.46 0.73 3.08
N CYS A 31 4.43 0.57 4.39
CA CYS A 31 3.70 1.46 5.30
C CYS A 31 4.70 2.19 6.20
N TYR A 32 4.65 3.51 6.15
CA TYR A 32 5.50 4.40 6.92
C TYR A 32 4.67 5.14 7.97
N ALA A 33 5.20 5.26 9.18
CA ALA A 33 4.66 6.11 10.21
C ALA A 33 4.78 7.61 9.81
N PRO A 34 4.03 8.52 10.45
CA PRO A 34 4.06 9.95 10.13
C PRO A 34 5.44 10.62 10.29
N ASP A 35 6.32 10.04 11.09
CA ASP A 35 7.71 10.49 11.29
C ASP A 35 8.68 9.96 10.22
N GLY A 36 8.22 9.10 9.31
CA GLY A 36 9.00 8.53 8.22
C GLY A 36 9.55 7.13 8.50
N ASP A 37 9.32 6.56 9.69
CA ASP A 37 9.78 5.22 10.00
C ASP A 37 9.00 4.15 9.23
N LEU A 38 9.70 3.17 8.66
CA LEU A 38 9.07 2.05 7.96
C LEU A 38 8.52 1.03 8.98
N ILE A 39 7.20 0.97 9.11
CA ILE A 39 6.51 0.14 10.13
C ILE A 39 5.91 -1.14 9.58
N GLY A 40 5.84 -1.33 8.26
CA GLY A 40 5.30 -2.55 7.69
C GLY A 40 5.51 -2.72 6.19
N LYS A 41 5.40 -3.97 5.73
CA LYS A 41 5.42 -4.36 4.32
C LYS A 41 4.36 -5.43 4.04
N ILE A 42 3.59 -5.25 2.97
CA ILE A 42 2.77 -6.29 2.36
C ILE A 42 3.54 -6.78 1.15
N HIS A 43 3.97 -8.04 1.15
CA HIS A 43 4.71 -8.63 0.03
C HIS A 43 3.74 -9.16 -1.03
N LEU A 44 4.04 -8.86 -2.29
CA LEU A 44 3.34 -9.39 -3.46
C LEU A 44 4.33 -9.97 -4.47
N PRO A 45 3.92 -10.90 -5.34
CA PRO A 45 4.82 -11.51 -6.32
C PRO A 45 5.22 -10.54 -7.45
N GLU A 46 4.54 -9.39 -7.59
CA GLU A 46 4.68 -8.46 -8.71
C GLU A 46 4.78 -7.00 -8.22
N PRO A 47 5.50 -6.11 -8.95
CA PRO A 47 5.56 -4.67 -8.65
C PRO A 47 4.17 -4.04 -8.56
N VAL A 48 3.91 -3.29 -7.49
CA VAL A 48 2.67 -2.53 -7.34
C VAL A 48 2.84 -1.14 -7.93
N ALA A 49 1.91 -0.73 -8.78
CA ALA A 49 1.87 0.62 -9.32
C ALA A 49 1.01 1.56 -8.45
N ASN A 50 -0.12 1.08 -7.93
CA ASN A 50 -1.04 1.91 -7.15
C ASN A 50 -1.80 1.08 -6.11
N LEU A 51 -2.40 1.79 -5.16
CA LEU A 51 -3.23 1.21 -4.12
C LEU A 51 -4.36 2.17 -3.73
N CYS A 52 -5.46 1.61 -3.22
CA CYS A 52 -6.50 2.39 -2.57
C CYS A 52 -7.18 1.62 -1.45
N PHE A 53 -7.56 2.33 -0.39
CA PHE A 53 -8.49 1.80 0.59
C PHE A 53 -9.90 1.75 -0.03
N GLY A 54 -10.69 0.77 0.37
CA GLY A 54 -12.06 0.61 -0.07
C GLY A 54 -12.83 -0.37 0.81
N GLY A 55 -13.97 -0.84 0.30
CA GLY A 55 -14.97 -1.54 1.11
C GLY A 55 -15.75 -0.60 2.02
N VAL A 56 -16.85 -1.09 2.59
CA VAL A 56 -17.79 -0.28 3.40
C VAL A 56 -17.09 0.40 4.58
N LYS A 57 -16.12 -0.30 5.19
CA LYS A 57 -15.35 0.21 6.33
C LYS A 57 -14.07 0.94 5.94
N LYS A 58 -13.72 1.03 4.65
CA LYS A 58 -12.44 1.60 4.16
C LYS A 58 -11.20 0.89 4.72
N ASN A 59 -11.32 -0.40 5.00
CA ASN A 59 -10.28 -1.25 5.59
C ASN A 59 -9.87 -2.41 4.68
N ARG A 60 -10.31 -2.39 3.42
CA ARG A 60 -9.82 -3.31 2.38
C ARG A 60 -8.87 -2.55 1.47
N LEU A 61 -7.61 -2.95 1.44
CA LEU A 61 -6.60 -2.36 0.58
C LEU A 61 -6.60 -3.09 -0.76
N PHE A 62 -6.93 -2.38 -1.83
CA PHE A 62 -6.81 -2.86 -3.22
C PHE A 62 -5.47 -2.40 -3.78
N MET A 63 -4.79 -3.27 -4.54
CA MET A 63 -3.45 -3.04 -5.07
C MET A 63 -3.37 -3.51 -6.52
N THR A 64 -3.05 -2.60 -7.43
CA THR A 64 -2.82 -2.92 -8.86
C THR A 64 -1.36 -3.28 -9.04
N ALA A 65 -1.07 -4.55 -9.32
CA ALA A 65 0.28 -5.07 -9.42
C ALA A 65 0.50 -5.74 -10.77
N SER A 66 1.24 -5.08 -11.66
CA SER A 66 1.49 -5.51 -13.04
C SER A 66 0.28 -6.11 -13.74
N GLN A 67 0.13 -7.44 -13.76
CA GLN A 67 -0.91 -8.16 -14.49
C GLN A 67 -2.14 -8.54 -13.63
N SER A 68 -2.13 -8.16 -12.36
CA SER A 68 -3.05 -8.68 -11.35
C SER A 68 -3.62 -7.57 -10.46
N LEU A 69 -4.82 -7.80 -9.91
CA LEU A 69 -5.40 -6.99 -8.84
C LEU A 69 -5.44 -7.82 -7.55
N TYR A 70 -4.72 -7.36 -6.52
CA TYR A 70 -4.70 -7.98 -5.19
C TYR A 70 -5.57 -7.17 -4.23
N ALA A 71 -6.10 -7.83 -3.21
CA ALA A 71 -6.78 -7.16 -2.12
C ALA A 71 -6.59 -7.89 -0.80
N VAL A 72 -6.42 -7.13 0.29
CA VAL A 72 -6.31 -7.67 1.65
C VAL A 72 -7.05 -6.77 2.64
N TYR A 73 -7.62 -7.36 3.69
CA TYR A 73 -8.14 -6.59 4.81
C TYR A 73 -7.00 -6.18 5.73
N VAL A 74 -7.05 -4.94 6.19
CA VAL A 74 -6.12 -4.37 7.17
C VAL A 74 -6.89 -3.74 8.30
N GLU A 75 -6.24 -3.53 9.44
CA GLU A 75 -6.85 -2.83 10.59
C GLU A 75 -6.80 -1.29 10.45
N ALA A 76 -6.07 -0.79 9.45
CA ALA A 76 -6.06 0.63 9.12
C ALA A 76 -7.30 1.07 8.34
N LEU A 77 -7.74 2.31 8.56
CA LEU A 77 -8.85 2.93 7.84
C LEU A 77 -8.33 4.02 6.91
N GLY A 78 -8.65 3.95 5.62
CA GLY A 78 -8.24 4.97 4.65
C GLY A 78 -8.79 6.37 4.95
N THR A 79 -8.00 7.40 4.64
CA THR A 79 -8.39 8.81 4.91
C THR A 79 -9.41 9.40 3.93
N GLN A 80 -9.76 8.67 2.87
CA GLN A 80 -10.65 9.13 1.81
C GLN A 80 -11.93 9.74 2.37
N TYR A 81 -12.30 10.93 1.91
CA TYR A 81 -13.62 11.53 2.13
C TYR A 81 -14.49 11.36 0.87
N PRO A 82 -15.83 11.34 1.00
CA PRO A 82 -16.73 11.40 -0.14
C PRO A 82 -16.50 12.65 -0.99
#